data_AF-A0A1G1A0Z4-F1
#
_entry.id   AF-A0A1G1A0Z4-F1
#
_cell.length_a   1.000
_cell.length_b   1.000
_cell.length_c   1.000
_cell.angle_alpha   90.00
_cell.angle_beta   90.00
_cell.angle_gamma   90.00
#
_symmetry.space_group_name_H-M   'P 1'
#
loop_
_entity.id
_entity.type
_entity.pdbx_description
1 polymer ?
#
loop_
_entity_poly.entity_id
_entity_poly.type
_entity_poly.pdbx_seq_one_letter_code
_entity_poly.pdbx_strand_id
1 'polypeptide(L)' 'MIDSRKAQRTSIDVLQIALRKEEASCRLYEGMLNDSKVSFVRELLEKLRDEEVRHVRMIRKKIVQLEAGRG' A
#
# COMPACT_ATOMS: atom_id res chain seq x y z
N MET A 1 37.33 -4.69 -0.34
CA MET A 1 36.47 -5.77 -0.88
C MET A 1 35.04 -5.29 -0.73
N ILE A 2 34.34 -5.00 -1.83
CA ILE A 2 33.00 -4.41 -1.81
C ILE A 2 32.01 -5.56 -1.61
N ASP A 3 31.32 -5.62 -0.47
CA ASP A 3 30.33 -6.66 -0.19
C ASP A 3 29.07 -6.40 -1.04
N SER A 4 29.09 -6.91 -2.27
CA SER A 4 28.03 -6.75 -3.28
C SER A 4 26.82 -7.65 -3.04
N ARG A 5 26.59 -8.14 -1.83
CA ARG A 5 25.33 -8.80 -1.48
C ARG A 5 24.27 -7.74 -1.18
N LYS A 6 23.74 -7.12 -2.24
CA LYS A 6 22.37 -6.56 -2.21
C LYS A 6 21.49 -7.69 -1.68
N ALA A 7 21.05 -7.59 -0.43
CA ALA A 7 20.16 -8.59 0.17
C ALA A 7 18.97 -8.77 -0.77
N GLN A 8 18.84 -9.95 -1.36
CA GLN A 8 17.77 -10.24 -2.29
C GLN A 8 16.47 -10.24 -1.48
N ARG A 9 15.63 -9.22 -1.69
CA ARG A 9 14.33 -9.14 -1.01
C ARG A 9 13.49 -10.32 -1.43
N THR A 10 12.88 -11.00 -0.47
CA THR A 10 11.90 -12.04 -0.78
C THR A 10 10.67 -11.42 -1.42
N SER A 11 9.89 -12.21 -2.16
CA SER A 11 8.60 -11.75 -2.70
C SER A 11 7.67 -11.24 -1.59
N ILE A 12 7.74 -11.83 -0.40
CA ILE A 12 6.99 -11.38 0.78
C ILE A 12 7.48 -10.00 1.24
N ASP A 13 8.79 -9.75 1.29
CA ASP A 13 9.33 -8.43 1.68
C ASP A 13 8.86 -7.33 0.72
N VAL A 14 8.83 -7.63 -0.58
CA VAL A 14 8.34 -6.70 -1.61
C VAL A 14 6.86 -6.36 -1.36
N LEU A 15 6.02 -7.37 -1.11
CA LEU A 15 4.61 -7.17 -0.84
C LEU A 15 4.37 -6.46 0.50
N GLN A 16 5.17 -6.73 1.53
CA GLN A 16 5.06 -6.02 2.81
C GLN A 16 5.45 -4.54 2.66
N ILE A 17 6.45 -4.22 1.86
CA ILE A 17 6.80 -2.82 1.54
C ILE A 17 5.63 -2.15 0.82
N ALA A 18 5.06 -2.80 -0.18
CA ALA A 18 3.91 -2.28 -0.92
C ALA A 18 2.71 -2.04 0.01
N LEU A 19 2.38 -3.02 0.86
CA LEU A 19 1.30 -2.92 1.84
C LEU A 19 1.45 -1.69 2.74
N ARG A 20 2.65 -1.46 3.29
CA ARG A 20 2.92 -0.29 4.15
C ARG A 20 2.75 1.03 3.41
N LYS A 21 3.07 1.07 2.11
CA LYS A 21 2.86 2.28 1.29
C LYS A 21 1.38 2.57 1.10
N GLU A 22 0.58 1.57 0.73
CA GLU A 22 -0.87 1.80 0.53
C GLU A 22 -1.57 2.18 1.83
N GLU A 23 -1.19 1.57 2.96
CA GLU A 23 -1.72 1.97 4.28
C GLU A 23 -1.33 3.40 4.65
N ALA A 24 -0.13 3.87 4.25
CA ALA A 24 0.29 5.25 4.46
C ALA A 24 -0.47 6.22 3.53
N SER A 25 -0.70 5.84 2.28
CA SER A 25 -1.51 6.62 1.33
C SER A 25 -2.96 6.76 1.80
N CYS A 26 -3.60 5.70 2.33
CA CYS A 26 -4.92 5.80 2.95
C CYS A 26 -4.96 6.88 4.03
N ARG A 27 -4.01 6.84 4.99
CA ARG A 27 -3.93 7.83 6.07
C ARG A 27 -3.66 9.24 5.56
N LEU A 28 -2.85 9.37 4.51
CA LEU A 28 -2.58 10.66 3.86
C LEU A 28 -3.86 11.28 3.31
N TYR A 29 -4.64 10.51 2.54
CA TYR A 29 -5.89 11.00 1.96
C TYR A 29 -6.97 11.26 3.02
N GLU A 30 -7.04 10.44 4.08
CA GLU A 30 -7.90 10.72 5.24
C GLU A 30 -7.52 12.04 5.93
N GLY A 31 -6.23 12.31 6.11
CA GLY A 31 -5.75 13.59 6.63
C GLY A 31 -6.15 14.77 5.73
N MET A 32 -5.91 14.66 4.43
CA MET A 32 -6.28 15.71 3.46
C MET A 32 -7.79 15.93 3.38
N LEU A 33 -8.61 14.90 3.59
CA LEU A 33 -10.05 15.02 3.67
C LEU A 33 -10.52 15.80 4.90
N ASN A 34 -9.77 15.78 6.00
CA ASN A 34 -10.10 16.59 7.16
C ASN A 34 -9.80 18.08 6.93
N ASP A 35 -8.78 18.37 6.12
CA ASP A 35 -8.33 19.75 5.85
C ASP A 35 -9.07 20.40 4.66
N SER A 36 -9.55 19.60 3.71
CA SER A 36 -10.17 20.12 2.49
C SER A 36 -11.67 20.41 2.64
N LYS A 37 -12.06 21.65 2.30
CA LYS A 37 -13.47 22.10 2.23
C LYS A 37 -14.03 22.14 0.80
N VAL A 38 -13.19 21.93 -0.21
CA VAL A 38 -13.58 22.05 -1.62
C VAL A 38 -14.18 20.73 -2.09
N SER A 39 -15.46 20.73 -2.47
CA SER A 39 -16.24 19.52 -2.76
C SER A 39 -15.60 18.58 -3.79
N PHE A 40 -15.19 19.10 -4.95
CA PHE A 40 -14.61 18.26 -6.01
C PHE A 40 -13.22 17.68 -5.61
N VAL A 41 -12.46 18.41 -4.80
CA VAL A 41 -11.18 17.92 -4.26
C VAL A 41 -11.43 16.80 -3.28
N ARG A 42 -12.43 16.94 -2.40
CA ARG A 42 -12.83 15.89 -1.46
C ARG A 42 -13.29 14.63 -2.19
N GLU A 43 -14.10 14.77 -3.24
CA GLU A 43 -14.55 13.63 -4.04
C GLU A 43 -13.36 12.87 -4.65
N LEU A 44 -12.36 13.58 -5.17
CA LEU A 44 -11.14 12.95 -5.67
C LEU A 44 -10.37 12.24 -4.55
N LEU A 45 -10.19 12.88 -3.40
CA LEU A 45 -9.48 12.28 -2.25
C LEU A 45 -10.20 11.04 -1.71
N GLU A 46 -11.53 11.04 -1.67
CA GLU A 46 -12.34 9.88 -1.29
C GLU A 46 -12.14 8.72 -2.28
N LYS A 47 -12.16 9.00 -3.59
CA LYS A 47 -11.88 7.98 -4.62
C LYS A 47 -10.49 7.38 -4.47
N LEU A 48 -9.46 8.22 -4.30
CA LEU A 48 -8.08 7.77 -4.13
C LEU A 48 -7.93 6.91 -2.86
N ARG A 49 -8.46 7.36 -1.72
CA ARG A 49 -8.47 6.56 -0.48
C ARG A 49 -9.12 5.19 -0.70
N ASP A 50 -10.25 5.14 -1.38
CA ASP A 50 -11.00 3.91 -1.62
C ASP A 50 -10.26 2.95 -2.55
N GLU A 51 -9.51 3.48 -3.53
CA GLU A 51 -8.60 2.70 -4.37
C GLU A 51 -7.47 2.07 -3.54
N GLU A 52 -6.85 2.84 -2.65
CA GLU A 52 -5.79 2.30 -1.78
C GLU A 52 -6.30 1.22 -0.82
N VAL A 53 -7.54 1.36 -0.32
CA VAL A 53 -8.18 0.29 0.48
C VAL A 53 -8.32 -1.00 -0.34
N ARG A 54 -8.63 -0.91 -1.64
CA ARG A 54 -8.67 -2.08 -2.53
C ARG A 54 -7.27 -2.67 -2.73
N HIS A 55 -6.25 -1.83 -2.92
CA HIS A 55 -4.87 -2.28 -3.02
C HIS A 55 -4.40 -3.00 -1.76
N VAL A 56 -4.66 -2.45 -0.57
CA VAL A 56 -4.37 -3.09 0.74
C VAL A 56 -4.97 -4.50 0.81
N ARG A 57 -6.25 -4.65 0.46
CA ARG A 57 -6.93 -5.96 0.46
C ARG A 57 -6.29 -6.94 -0.53
N MET A 58 -5.95 -6.46 -1.72
CA MET A 58 -5.31 -7.27 -2.75
C MET A 58 -3.93 -7.77 -2.30
N ILE A 59 -3.10 -6.87 -1.76
CA ILE A 59 -1.74 -7.19 -1.32
C ILE A 59 -1.77 -8.16 -0.13
N ARG A 60 -2.65 -7.94 0.86
CA ARG A 60 -2.83 -8.88 1.99
C ARG A 60 -3.22 -10.27 1.49
N LYS A 61 -4.13 -10.37 0.52
CA LYS A 61 -4.49 -11.65 -0.09
C LYS A 61 -3.29 -12.33 -0.75
N LYS A 62 -2.42 -11.57 -1.43
CA LYS A 62 -1.20 -12.10 -2.06
C LYS A 62 -0.15 -12.57 -1.04
N ILE A 63 0.02 -11.87 0.08
CA ILE A 63 0.89 -12.30 1.18
C ILE A 63 0.41 -13.65 1.71
N VAL A 64 -0.88 -13.78 2.02
CA VAL A 64 -1.47 -15.05 2.51
C VAL A 64 -1.31 -16.19 1.48
N GLN A 65 -1.41 -15.90 0.18
CA GLN A 65 -1.17 -16.89 -0.87
C GLN A 65 0.29 -17.38 -0.87
N LEU A 66 1.27 -16.48 -0.75
CA LEU A 66 2.69 -16.85 -0.68
C LEU A 66 3.02 -17.62 0.60
N GLU A 67 2.50 -17.20 1.76
CA GLU A 67 2.70 -17.89 3.04
C GLU A 67 2.11 -19.30 3.04
N ALA A 68 1.00 -19.49 2.32
CA ALA A 68 0.40 -20.82 2.11
C ALA A 68 1.12 -21.66 1.04
N GLY A 69 2.25 -21.21 0.48
CA GLY A 69 3.00 -21.91 -0.56
C GLY A 69 2.33 -21.91 -1.94
N ARG A 70 1.37 -21.00 -2.20
CA ARG A 70 0.66 -20.88 -3.48
C ARG A 70 1.29 -19.82 -4.40
N GLY A 71 2.62 -19.82 -4.46
CA GLY A 71 3.45 -18.87 -5.22
C GLY A 71 3.97 -19.43 -6.53
#